data_AF-A0A661X1F2-F1
#
_entry.id   AF-A0A661X1F2-F1
#
_cell.length_a   1.000
_cell.length_b   1.000
_cell.length_c   1.000
_cell.angle_alpha   90.00
_cell.angle_beta   90.00
_cell.angle_gamma   90.00
#
_symmetry.space_group_name_H-M   'P 1'
#
loop_
_entity.id
_entity.type
_entity.pdbx_description
1 polymer ?
#
loop_
_entity_poly.entity_id
_entity_poly.type
_entity_poly.pdbx_seq_one_letter_code
_entity_poly.pdbx_strand_id
1 'polypeptide(L)'
;MVSDILTFLRFASSGFIVYLGLIPKDTFPIFFYTVLFAWETDILDGYLARATGKFWKLGKYDFLFDMIFVWSTLLYFYLSGRITLTLFAFYNLVSFSFIALFPSKTTTMTFAAPVVFAPFVISFFEYKSLSTASWIWIVINFILFHKRFFEVVESYMKGLKGKKEANHFVNKKH
;
A
#
# COMPACT_ATOMS: atom_id res chain seq x y z
N MET A 1 -10.16 6.97 17.15
CA MET A 1 -8.93 7.28 17.93
C MET A 1 -7.83 6.26 17.66
N VAL A 2 -8.01 4.97 17.91
CA VAL A 2 -6.99 3.94 17.57
C VAL A 2 -6.74 3.87 16.06
N SER A 3 -7.80 3.88 15.26
CA SER A 3 -7.72 3.94 13.79
C SER A 3 -7.00 5.18 13.26
N ASP A 4 -7.34 6.36 13.81
CA ASP A 4 -6.72 7.63 13.43
C ASP A 4 -5.20 7.61 13.70
N ILE A 5 -4.76 6.92 14.76
CA ILE A 5 -3.35 6.69 15.06
C ILE A 5 -2.72 5.73 14.04
N LEU A 6 -3.41 4.66 13.64
CA LEU A 6 -2.91 3.71 12.63
C LEU A 6 -2.78 4.34 11.24
N THR A 7 -3.76 5.15 10.82
CA THR A 7 -3.68 5.93 9.60
C THR A 7 -2.54 6.97 9.66
N PHE A 8 -2.35 7.62 10.81
CA PHE A 8 -1.22 8.53 11.02
C PHE A 8 0.13 7.79 10.97
N LEU A 9 0.22 6.58 11.53
CA LEU A 9 1.42 5.75 11.47
C LEU A 9 1.79 5.37 10.02
N ARG A 10 0.81 5.15 9.15
CA ARG A 10 1.05 4.95 7.71
C ARG A 10 1.68 6.18 7.07
N PHE A 11 1.14 7.37 7.36
CA PHE A 11 1.72 8.63 6.89
C PHE A 11 3.12 8.91 7.48
N ALA A 12 3.33 8.61 8.76
CA ALA A 12 4.66 8.72 9.36
C ALA A 12 5.65 7.74 8.71
N SER A 13 5.20 6.51 8.44
CA SER A 13 5.98 5.48 7.74
C SER A 13 6.34 5.92 6.33
N SER A 14 5.43 6.61 5.61
CA SER A 14 5.71 7.13 4.27
C SER A 14 6.82 8.18 4.28
N GLY A 15 6.84 9.07 5.27
CA GLY A 15 7.95 10.01 5.46
C GLY A 15 9.26 9.32 5.82
N PHE A 16 9.20 8.31 6.71
CA PHE A 16 10.37 7.57 7.16
C PHE A 16 11.03 6.78 6.03
N ILE A 17 10.26 6.07 5.19
CA ILE A 17 10.84 5.33 4.05
C ILE A 17 11.50 6.27 3.02
N VAL A 18 10.93 7.46 2.79
CA VAL A 18 11.58 8.45 1.90
C VAL A 18 12.91 8.90 2.49
N TYR A 19 12.96 9.17 3.80
CA TYR A 19 14.21 9.49 4.49
C TYR A 19 15.25 8.38 4.36
N LEU A 20 14.86 7.11 4.51
CA LEU A 20 15.77 5.96 4.33
C LEU A 20 16.37 5.91 2.92
N GLY A 21 15.63 6.36 1.89
CA GLY A 21 16.10 6.38 0.51
C GLY A 21 17.18 7.44 0.26
N LEU A 22 17.26 8.48 1.08
CA LEU A 22 18.28 9.54 0.97
C LEU A 22 19.61 9.15 1.64
N ILE A 23 19.63 8.06 2.43
CA ILE A 23 20.84 7.61 3.12
C ILE A 23 21.71 6.84 2.11
N PRO A 24 23.01 7.17 1.95
CA PRO A 24 23.91 6.55 0.96
C PRO A 24 24.37 5.13 1.34
N LYS A 25 23.61 4.42 2.18
CA LYS A 25 23.88 3.06 2.65
C LYS A 25 22.71 2.17 2.28
N ASP A 26 22.94 0.86 2.24
CA ASP A 26 21.85 -0.09 2.07
C ASP A 26 20.91 -0.07 3.28
N THR A 27 19.79 0.64 3.12
CA THR A 27 18.73 0.76 4.12
C THR A 27 17.58 -0.21 3.85
N PHE A 28 17.70 -1.10 2.87
CA PHE A 28 16.62 -1.96 2.42
C PHE A 28 16.02 -2.83 3.52
N PRO A 29 16.80 -3.45 4.44
CA PRO A 29 16.21 -4.20 5.55
C PRO A 29 15.31 -3.35 6.45
N ILE A 30 15.73 -2.13 6.80
CA ILE A 30 14.96 -1.21 7.65
C ILE A 30 13.70 -0.76 6.92
N PHE A 31 13.84 -0.42 5.63
CA PHE A 31 12.73 -0.11 4.75
C PHE A 31 11.72 -1.27 4.70
N PHE A 32 12.19 -2.50 4.50
CA PHE A 32 11.35 -3.68 4.38
C PHE A 32 10.54 -3.95 5.66
N TYR A 33 11.16 -3.86 6.84
CA TYR A 33 10.43 -3.99 8.10
C TYR A 33 9.45 -2.83 8.34
N THR A 34 9.79 -1.62 7.91
CA THR A 34 8.86 -0.48 7.95
C THR A 34 7.64 -0.74 7.05
N VAL A 35 7.86 -1.34 5.88
CA VAL A 35 6.79 -1.77 4.98
C VAL A 35 5.90 -2.80 5.65
N LEU A 36 6.46 -3.88 6.21
CA LEU A 36 5.66 -4.87 6.92
C LEU A 36 4.87 -4.25 8.09
N PHE A 37 5.49 -3.36 8.86
CA PHE A 37 4.82 -2.66 9.96
C PHE A 37 3.66 -1.79 9.47
N ALA A 38 3.84 -1.03 8.39
CA ALA A 38 2.78 -0.21 7.81
C ALA A 38 1.62 -1.07 7.29
N TRP A 39 1.89 -2.22 6.67
CA TRP A 39 0.84 -3.15 6.24
C TRP A 39 0.10 -3.80 7.41
N GLU A 40 0.80 -4.18 8.46
CA GLU A 40 0.16 -4.72 9.68
C GLU A 40 -0.78 -3.70 10.33
N THR A 41 -0.36 -2.43 10.38
CA THR A 41 -1.22 -1.37 10.93
C THR A 41 -2.49 -1.14 10.09
N ASP A 42 -2.44 -1.30 8.76
CA ASP A 42 -3.65 -1.28 7.90
C ASP A 42 -4.57 -2.50 8.12
N ILE A 43 -3.98 -3.68 8.27
CA ILE A 43 -4.75 -4.91 8.49
C ILE A 43 -5.50 -4.83 9.82
N LEU A 44 -4.80 -4.40 10.87
CA LEU A 44 -5.35 -4.22 12.21
C LEU A 44 -6.38 -3.09 12.27
N ASP A 45 -6.14 -1.97 11.58
CA ASP A 45 -7.10 -0.86 11.55
C ASP A 45 -8.44 -1.30 10.96
N GLY A 46 -8.40 -1.94 9.79
CA GLY A 46 -9.60 -2.48 9.16
C GLY A 46 -10.32 -3.51 10.03
N TYR A 47 -9.58 -4.35 10.76
CA TYR A 47 -10.16 -5.31 11.70
C TYR A 47 -10.87 -4.62 12.87
N LEU A 48 -10.23 -3.64 13.50
CA LEU A 48 -10.78 -2.88 14.62
C LEU A 48 -12.00 -2.05 14.22
N ALA A 49 -11.99 -1.44 13.05
CA ALA A 49 -13.12 -0.67 12.54
C ALA A 49 -14.38 -1.56 12.37
N ARG A 50 -14.22 -2.79 11.86
CA ARG A 50 -15.32 -3.76 11.72
C ARG A 50 -15.77 -4.32 13.06
N ALA A 51 -14.84 -4.68 13.94
CA ALA A 51 -15.16 -5.24 15.25
C ALA A 51 -15.90 -4.24 16.15
N THR A 52 -15.59 -2.94 16.04
CA THR A 52 -16.18 -1.90 16.89
C THR A 52 -17.39 -1.19 16.25
N GLY A 53 -17.63 -1.38 14.96
CA GLY A 53 -18.69 -0.70 14.20
C GLY A 53 -18.54 0.82 14.11
N LYS A 54 -17.40 1.37 14.55
CA LYS A 54 -17.13 2.82 14.57
C LYS A 54 -16.27 3.19 13.38
N PHE A 55 -16.83 3.97 12.46
CA PHE A 55 -16.09 4.63 11.39
C PHE A 55 -15.60 5.98 11.89
N TRP A 56 -14.28 6.22 11.80
CA TRP A 56 -13.62 7.37 12.43
C TRP A 56 -13.31 8.49 11.43
N LYS A 57 -13.03 9.70 11.93
CA LYS A 57 -12.93 10.93 11.11
C LYS A 57 -11.83 10.88 10.06
N LEU A 58 -10.68 10.25 10.33
CA LEU A 58 -9.61 10.08 9.33
C LEU A 58 -9.82 8.88 8.40
N GLY A 59 -10.74 7.97 8.72
CA GLY A 59 -11.04 6.80 7.88
C GLY A 59 -11.55 7.17 6.48
N LYS A 60 -11.98 8.43 6.24
CA LYS A 60 -12.33 8.90 4.89
C LYS A 60 -11.10 9.13 3.99
N TYR A 61 -9.93 9.33 4.59
CA TYR A 61 -8.67 9.58 3.90
C TYR A 61 -7.77 8.35 3.86
N ASP A 62 -8.25 7.20 4.36
CA ASP A 62 -7.46 6.00 4.52
C ASP A 62 -6.83 5.54 3.20
N PHE A 63 -7.65 5.48 2.15
CA PHE A 63 -7.20 5.18 0.80
C PHE A 63 -6.18 6.19 0.26
N LEU A 64 -6.31 7.48 0.61
CA LEU A 64 -5.35 8.50 0.18
C LEU A 64 -3.99 8.26 0.86
N PHE A 65 -3.99 7.98 2.16
CA PHE A 65 -2.76 7.70 2.89
C PHE A 65 -2.09 6.41 2.46
N ASP A 66 -2.86 5.37 2.09
CA ASP A 66 -2.31 4.17 1.46
C ASP A 66 -1.60 4.50 0.15
N MET A 67 -2.22 5.31 -0.71
CA MET A 67 -1.60 5.69 -1.98
C MET A 67 -0.36 6.56 -1.78
N ILE A 68 -0.36 7.44 -0.77
CA ILE A 68 0.86 8.17 -0.38
C ILE A 68 1.96 7.18 0.02
N PHE A 69 1.65 6.21 0.87
CA PHE A 69 2.61 5.20 1.32
C PHE A 69 3.18 4.36 0.17
N VAL A 70 2.31 3.91 -0.74
CA VAL A 70 2.73 3.14 -1.92
C VAL A 70 3.63 3.99 -2.84
N TRP A 71 3.30 5.26 -3.09
CA TRP A 71 4.14 6.09 -3.97
C TRP A 71 5.44 6.53 -3.29
N SER A 72 5.43 6.68 -1.96
CA SER A 72 6.65 6.82 -1.16
C SER A 72 7.56 5.59 -1.25
N THR A 73 7.01 4.39 -1.39
CA THR A 73 7.79 3.16 -1.65
C THR A 73 8.46 3.21 -3.02
N LEU A 74 7.75 3.65 -4.05
CA LEU A 74 8.35 3.85 -5.38
C LEU A 74 9.45 4.93 -5.36
N LEU A 75 9.22 6.01 -4.63
CA LEU A 75 10.21 7.07 -4.44
C LEU A 75 11.45 6.56 -3.68
N TYR A 76 11.28 5.72 -2.67
CA TYR A 76 12.39 5.05 -1.98
C TYR A 76 13.27 4.27 -2.96
N PHE A 77 12.68 3.49 -3.88
CA PHE A 77 13.46 2.74 -4.86
C PHE A 77 14.26 3.64 -5.81
N TYR A 78 13.71 4.79 -6.18
CA TYR A 78 14.44 5.77 -6.97
C TYR A 78 15.60 6.38 -6.17
N LEU A 79 15.33 6.88 -4.96
CA LEU A 79 16.34 7.56 -4.13
C LEU A 79 17.46 6.63 -3.69
N SER A 80 17.14 5.37 -3.37
CA SER A 80 18.14 4.33 -3.04
C SER A 80 18.93 3.82 -4.24
N GLY A 81 18.66 4.31 -5.46
CA GLY A 81 19.36 3.92 -6.69
C GLY A 81 18.96 2.54 -7.23
N ARG A 82 17.88 1.94 -6.72
CA ARG A 82 17.39 0.63 -7.18
C ARG A 82 16.66 0.69 -8.51
N ILE A 83 16.08 1.84 -8.87
CA ILE A 83 15.50 2.10 -10.18
C ILE A 83 16.05 3.39 -10.78
N THR A 84 16.10 3.45 -12.11
CA THR A 84 16.55 4.64 -12.83
C THR A 84 15.50 5.76 -12.78
N LEU A 85 15.95 7.02 -12.91
CA LEU A 85 15.05 8.17 -13.04
C LEU A 85 14.06 8.00 -14.19
N THR A 86 14.51 7.44 -15.32
CA THR A 86 13.67 7.18 -16.49
C THR A 86 12.51 6.25 -16.15
N LEU A 87 12.79 5.12 -15.46
CA LEU A 87 11.75 4.18 -15.07
C LEU A 87 10.80 4.82 -14.04
N PHE A 88 11.34 5.52 -13.05
CA PHE A 88 10.54 6.23 -12.04
C PHE A 88 9.59 7.26 -12.68
N ALA A 89 10.11 8.13 -13.54
CA ALA A 89 9.34 9.18 -14.20
C ALA A 89 8.30 8.61 -15.16
N PHE A 90 8.69 7.63 -15.99
CA PHE A 90 7.78 6.98 -16.94
C PHE A 90 6.64 6.25 -16.21
N TYR A 91 6.95 5.49 -15.16
CA TYR A 91 5.94 4.79 -14.39
C TYR A 91 4.93 5.76 -13.77
N ASN A 92 5.40 6.84 -13.14
CA ASN A 92 4.51 7.86 -12.58
C ASN A 92 3.67 8.56 -13.65
N LEU A 93 4.27 8.92 -14.79
CA LEU A 93 3.56 9.56 -15.89
C LEU A 93 2.41 8.68 -16.39
N VAL A 94 2.68 7.40 -16.67
CA VAL A 94 1.66 6.44 -17.12
C VAL A 94 0.61 6.24 -16.04
N SER A 95 1.03 5.96 -14.81
CA SER A 95 0.11 5.71 -13.69
C SER A 95 -0.86 6.87 -13.46
N PHE A 96 -0.33 8.09 -13.36
CA PHE A 96 -1.15 9.27 -13.12
C PHE A 96 -2.02 9.65 -14.31
N SER A 97 -1.54 9.45 -15.54
CA SER A 97 -2.35 9.66 -16.75
C SER A 97 -3.56 8.73 -16.76
N PHE A 98 -3.36 7.44 -16.47
CA PHE A 98 -4.46 6.48 -16.42
C PHE A 98 -5.42 6.73 -15.25
N ILE A 99 -4.91 7.07 -14.07
CA ILE A 99 -5.75 7.41 -12.90
C ILE A 99 -6.57 8.67 -13.19
N ALA A 100 -6.01 9.66 -13.89
CA ALA A 100 -6.73 10.88 -14.27
C ALA A 100 -7.80 10.63 -15.34
N LEU A 101 -7.51 9.79 -16.34
CA LEU A 101 -8.45 9.45 -17.42
C LEU A 101 -9.55 8.48 -16.95
N PHE A 102 -9.22 7.56 -16.05
CA PHE A 102 -10.12 6.51 -15.56
C PHE A 102 -10.11 6.48 -14.02
N PRO A 103 -10.66 7.51 -13.34
CA PRO A 103 -10.60 7.64 -11.89
C PRO A 103 -11.48 6.58 -11.23
N SER A 104 -10.89 5.43 -10.93
CA SER A 104 -11.52 4.33 -10.23
C SER A 104 -10.55 3.69 -9.24
N LYS A 105 -11.08 3.14 -8.14
CA LYS A 105 -10.29 2.40 -7.14
C LYS A 105 -9.50 1.26 -7.81
N THR A 106 -10.13 0.55 -8.75
CA THR A 106 -9.52 -0.54 -9.51
C THR A 106 -8.33 -0.07 -10.35
N THR A 107 -8.48 1.05 -11.07
CA THR A 107 -7.39 1.64 -11.86
C THR A 107 -6.20 1.95 -10.94
N THR A 108 -6.44 2.63 -9.83
CA THR A 108 -5.39 2.98 -8.89
C THR A 108 -4.73 1.74 -8.28
N MET A 109 -5.51 0.74 -7.86
CA MET A 109 -4.98 -0.53 -7.34
C MET A 109 -4.14 -1.29 -8.37
N THR A 110 -4.48 -1.20 -9.65
CA THR A 110 -3.71 -1.83 -10.73
C THR A 110 -2.29 -1.28 -10.80
N PHE A 111 -2.11 0.03 -10.67
CA PHE A 111 -0.79 0.66 -10.63
C PHE A 111 -0.12 0.60 -9.25
N ALA A 112 -0.88 0.45 -8.17
CA ALA A 112 -0.32 0.26 -6.84
C ALA A 112 0.30 -1.14 -6.70
N ALA A 113 -0.35 -2.18 -7.22
CA ALA A 113 0.02 -3.57 -6.98
C ALA A 113 1.50 -3.90 -7.30
N PRO A 114 2.07 -3.53 -8.47
CA PRO A 114 3.49 -3.79 -8.74
C PRO A 114 4.43 -3.15 -7.71
N VAL A 115 4.10 -1.93 -7.26
CA VAL A 115 4.90 -1.21 -6.26
C VAL A 115 4.79 -1.86 -4.88
N VAL A 116 3.60 -2.36 -4.52
CA VAL A 116 3.36 -3.10 -3.27
C VAL A 116 4.12 -4.42 -3.23
N PHE A 117 4.21 -5.14 -4.36
CA PHE A 117 4.90 -6.43 -4.43
C PHE A 117 6.42 -6.30 -4.57
N ALA A 118 6.93 -5.18 -5.09
CA ALA A 118 8.36 -4.99 -5.33
C ALA A 118 9.26 -5.23 -4.10
N PRO A 119 8.95 -4.76 -2.86
CA PRO A 119 9.74 -5.09 -1.67
C PRO A 119 9.87 -6.59 -1.42
N PHE A 120 8.82 -7.38 -1.66
CA PHE A 120 8.83 -8.83 -1.48
C PHE A 120 9.63 -9.53 -2.58
N VAL A 121 9.48 -9.08 -3.83
CA VAL A 121 10.29 -9.59 -4.93
C VAL A 121 11.78 -9.38 -4.64
N ILE A 122 12.17 -8.16 -4.28
CA ILE A 122 13.56 -7.83 -3.94
C ILE A 122 14.03 -8.65 -2.72
N SER A 123 13.21 -8.78 -1.68
CA SER A 123 13.59 -9.58 -0.50
C SER A 123 13.85 -11.05 -0.85
N PHE A 124 13.05 -11.64 -1.75
CA PHE A 124 13.23 -13.03 -2.19
C PHE A 124 14.52 -13.25 -2.99
N PHE A 125 14.91 -12.29 -3.83
CA PHE A 125 16.08 -12.44 -4.71
C PHE A 125 17.40 -11.97 -4.09
N GLU A 126 17.37 -10.96 -3.22
CA GLU A 126 18.60 -10.31 -2.73
C GLU A 126 18.90 -10.60 -1.24
N TYR A 127 17.90 -10.92 -0.40
CA TYR A 127 18.09 -10.98 1.05
C TYR A 127 17.48 -12.24 1.68
N LYS A 128 18.31 -13.28 1.92
CA LYS A 128 17.85 -14.55 2.50
C LYS A 128 17.09 -14.40 3.83
N SER A 129 17.53 -13.52 4.72
CA SER A 129 16.84 -13.27 6.00
C SER A 129 15.46 -12.63 5.82
N LEU A 130 15.36 -11.65 4.92
CA LEU A 130 14.11 -10.95 4.63
C LEU A 130 13.14 -11.83 3.83
N SER A 131 13.65 -12.70 2.97
CA SER A 131 12.87 -13.74 2.27
C SER A 131 12.13 -14.65 3.26
N THR A 132 12.80 -15.14 4.30
CA THR A 132 12.16 -15.94 5.35
C THR A 132 11.12 -15.13 6.11
N ALA A 133 11.44 -13.89 6.49
CA ALA A 133 10.49 -12.99 7.17
C ALA A 133 9.25 -12.72 6.30
N SER A 134 9.44 -12.53 4.99
CA SER A 134 8.37 -12.35 4.00
C SER A 134 7.43 -13.56 3.96
N TRP A 135 7.99 -14.77 3.88
CA TRP A 135 7.21 -16.01 3.87
C TRP A 135 6.40 -16.19 5.15
N ILE A 136 7.04 -16.00 6.30
CA ILE A 136 6.36 -16.09 7.60
C ILE A 136 5.20 -15.08 7.64
N TRP A 137 5.47 -13.84 7.26
CA TRP A 137 4.47 -12.77 7.26
C TRP A 137 3.29 -13.08 6.34
N ILE A 138 3.55 -13.52 5.11
CA ILE A 138 2.52 -13.89 4.11
C ILE A 138 1.67 -15.04 4.63
N VAL A 139 2.29 -16.11 5.15
CA VAL A 139 1.57 -17.30 5.63
C VAL A 139 0.70 -16.96 6.84
N ILE A 140 1.23 -16.23 7.82
CA ILE A 140 0.47 -15.81 9.00
C ILE A 140 -0.73 -14.95 8.59
N ASN A 141 -0.51 -13.92 7.77
CA ASN A 141 -1.58 -13.03 7.34
C ASN A 141 -2.63 -13.74 6.49
N PHE A 142 -2.20 -14.67 5.63
CA PHE A 142 -3.14 -15.47 4.85
C PHE A 142 -3.99 -16.35 5.77
N ILE A 143 -3.41 -17.04 6.75
CA ILE A 143 -4.18 -17.89 7.69
C ILE A 143 -5.19 -17.06 8.47
N LEU A 144 -4.74 -15.94 9.08
CA LEU A 144 -5.58 -15.11 9.94
C LEU A 144 -6.64 -14.31 9.16
N PHE A 145 -6.31 -13.84 7.96
CA PHE A 145 -7.12 -12.87 7.22
C PHE A 145 -7.52 -13.32 5.79
N HIS A 146 -7.50 -14.63 5.48
CA HIS A 146 -7.87 -15.17 4.17
C HIS A 146 -9.22 -14.64 3.64
N LYS A 147 -10.24 -14.49 4.51
CA LYS A 147 -11.56 -13.97 4.09
C LYS A 147 -11.43 -12.57 3.49
N ARG A 148 -10.67 -11.68 4.14
CA ARG A 148 -10.41 -10.31 3.66
C ARG A 148 -9.67 -10.34 2.33
N PHE A 149 -8.70 -11.24 2.17
CA PHE A 149 -7.99 -11.38 0.91
C PHE A 149 -8.96 -11.68 -0.25
N PHE A 150 -9.87 -12.63 -0.08
CA PHE A 150 -10.86 -12.95 -1.10
C PHE A 150 -11.86 -11.81 -1.36
N GLU A 151 -12.29 -11.07 -0.32
CA GLU A 151 -13.14 -9.88 -0.48
C GLU A 151 -12.48 -8.80 -1.33
N VAL A 152 -11.18 -8.54 -1.11
CA VAL A 152 -10.41 -7.56 -1.89
C VAL A 152 -10.27 -8.00 -3.34
N VAL A 153 -9.99 -9.30 -3.58
CA VAL A 153 -9.91 -9.86 -4.93
C VAL A 153 -11.26 -9.78 -5.64
N GLU A 154 -12.37 -10.08 -4.94
CA GLU A 154 -13.70 -9.99 -5.51
C GLU A 154 -14.10 -8.55 -5.85
N SER A 155 -13.80 -7.59 -4.96
CA SER A 155 -13.96 -6.15 -5.18
C SER A 155 -13.21 -5.71 -6.45
N TYR A 156 -11.92 -6.07 -6.55
CA TYR A 156 -11.11 -5.79 -7.73
C TYR A 156 -11.71 -6.36 -9.03
N MET A 157 -12.14 -7.63 -9.01
CA MET A 157 -12.76 -8.29 -10.17
C MET A 157 -14.11 -7.67 -10.57
N LYS A 158 -14.90 -7.20 -9.60
CA LYS A 158 -16.16 -6.48 -9.88
C LYS A 158 -15.89 -5.14 -10.55
N GLY A 159 -14.90 -4.40 -10.06
CA GLY A 159 -14.48 -3.13 -10.66
C GLY A 159 -13.95 -3.29 -12.08
N LEU A 160 -13.16 -4.33 -12.37
CA LEU A 160 -12.72 -4.64 -13.74
C LEU A 160 -13.87 -4.94 -14.70
N LYS A 161 -14.94 -5.57 -14.22
CA LYS A 161 -16.14 -5.89 -15.03
C LYS A 161 -17.04 -4.68 -15.28
N GLY A 162 -16.65 -3.47 -14.86
CA GLY A 162 -17.45 -2.26 -15.01
C GLY A 162 -18.76 -2.27 -14.22
N LYS A 163 -18.96 -3.27 -13.34
CA LYS A 163 -20.06 -3.25 -12.38
C LYS A 163 -19.69 -2.17 -11.39
N LYS A 164 -20.48 -1.09 -11.33
CA LYS A 164 -20.32 -0.01 -10.35
C LYS A 164 -20.04 -0.63 -8.98
N GLU A 165 -18.78 -0.60 -8.54
CA GLU A 165 -18.56 -0.40 -7.13
C GLU A 165 -19.27 0.92 -6.86
N ALA A 166 -20.34 0.85 -6.07
CA ALA A 166 -21.13 2.01 -5.70
C ALA A 166 -20.15 3.14 -5.38
N ASN A 167 -20.23 4.21 -6.19
CA ASN A 167 -19.37 5.39 -6.12
C ASN A 167 -19.33 5.93 -4.69
N HIS A 168 -18.42 5.40 -3.86
CA HIS A 168 -18.11 5.99 -2.56
C HIS A 168 -17.13 7.17 -2.71
N PHE A 169 -16.78 7.53 -3.95
CA PHE A 169 -15.89 8.64 -4.27
C PHE A 169 -16.60 9.95 -4.65
N VAL A 170 -17.94 10.01 -4.76
CA VAL A 170 -18.63 11.27 -5.15
C VAL A 170 -19.92 11.60 -4.37
N ASN A 171 -20.48 10.71 -3.55
CA ASN A 171 -21.72 11.03 -2.83
C ASN A 171 -21.72 10.59 -1.36
N LYS A 172 -21.06 11.39 -0.51
CA LYS A 172 -21.58 11.70 0.83
C LYS A 172 -21.79 13.20 0.91
N LYS A 173 -22.84 13.68 0.25
CA LYS A 173 -23.55 14.87 0.71
C LYS A 173 -24.33 14.47 1.97
N HIS A 174 -24.23 15.34 2.97
CA HIS A 174 -24.87 15.34 4.29
C HIS A 174 -24.08 14.62 5.39
#